data_AF-A0A820GSH0-F1
#
_entry.id   AF-A0A820GSH0-F1
#
_cell.length_a   1.000
_cell.length_b   1.000
_cell.length_c   1.000
_cell.angle_alpha   90.00
_cell.angle_beta   90.00
_cell.angle_gamma   90.00
#
_symmetry.space_group_name_H-M   'P 1'
#
loop_
_entity.id
_entity.type
_entity.pdbx_description
1 polymer ?
#
loop_
_entity_poly.entity_id
_entity_poly.type
_entity_poly.pdbx_seq_one_letter_code
_entity_poly.pdbx_strand_id
1 'polypeptide(L)'
;MYKYSTNTPLTTFADVLQSESELIWKLEKLPITDESSYRNIFQTWSINHLRLKELFDNVEKTKNQEIWGQDIEQLSINLANTSQIGLRILDYNSKKILNSDKNNTMNSWTLSHWILYHKTLLEQLENQVKEVRLAAVRPVLRLLNSIHIIS
;
A
#
# COMPACT_ATOMS: atom_id res chain seq x y z
N MET A 1 19.66 -5.91 14.90
CA MET A 1 19.15 -7.09 15.64
C MET A 1 18.72 -6.60 17.02
N TYR A 2 17.42 -6.37 17.25
CA TYR A 2 16.95 -6.04 18.60
C TYR A 2 16.97 -7.31 19.45
N LYS A 3 17.48 -7.18 20.67
CA LYS A 3 17.39 -8.20 21.70
C LYS A 3 16.03 -8.02 22.37
N TYR A 4 15.02 -8.77 21.94
CA TYR A 4 13.87 -9.01 22.82
C TYR A 4 14.42 -9.60 24.12
N SER A 5 14.17 -8.94 25.24
CA SER A 5 14.45 -9.54 26.55
C SER A 5 13.21 -10.31 26.98
N THR A 6 13.37 -11.27 27.89
CA THR A 6 12.27 -12.12 28.39
C THR A 6 11.12 -11.33 29.04
N ASN A 7 11.29 -10.02 29.26
CA ASN A 7 10.35 -9.15 29.94
C ASN A 7 9.74 -8.06 29.03
N THR A 8 9.96 -8.10 27.71
CA THR A 8 9.33 -7.13 26.80
C THR A 8 7.85 -7.47 26.60
N PRO A 9 6.90 -6.60 26.98
CA PRO A 9 5.48 -6.86 26.79
C PRO A 9 5.11 -6.85 25.30
N LEU A 10 4.47 -7.93 24.84
CA LEU A 10 3.96 -8.10 23.48
C LEU A 10 2.51 -7.57 23.40
N THR A 11 2.38 -6.24 23.37
CA THR A 11 1.07 -5.55 23.35
C THR A 11 0.90 -4.62 22.15
N THR A 12 1.78 -4.71 21.17
CA THR A 12 1.78 -3.85 19.97
C THR A 12 0.97 -4.49 18.84
N PHE A 13 0.62 -3.70 17.83
CA PHE A 13 -0.05 -4.23 16.65
C PHE A 13 0.80 -5.26 15.89
N ALA A 14 2.13 -5.12 15.92
CA ALA A 14 3.05 -6.08 15.33
C ALA A 14 2.89 -7.49 15.92
N ASP A 15 2.49 -7.60 17.20
CA ASP A 15 2.32 -8.88 17.89
C ASP A 15 1.08 -9.66 17.44
N VAL A 16 0.09 -8.99 16.85
CA VAL A 16 -1.12 -9.63 16.29
C VAL A 16 -1.03 -9.85 14.79
N LEU A 17 0.05 -9.43 14.14
CA LEU A 17 0.24 -9.66 12.71
C LEU A 17 0.55 -11.12 12.42
N GLN A 18 -0.23 -11.71 11.52
CA GLN A 18 0.06 -13.03 10.97
C GLN A 18 1.00 -12.90 9.77
N SER A 19 1.94 -13.83 9.65
CA SER A 19 2.73 -14.00 8.43
C SER A 19 1.81 -14.39 7.28
N GLU A 20 2.00 -13.75 6.12
CA GLU A 20 1.35 -14.12 4.84
C GLU A 20 -0.17 -13.92 4.79
N SER A 21 -0.59 -12.67 4.57
CA SER A 21 -2.00 -12.35 4.32
C SER A 21 -2.57 -13.13 3.12
N GLU A 22 -3.65 -13.88 3.35
CA GLU A 22 -4.38 -14.64 2.31
C GLU A 22 -4.81 -13.73 1.15
N LEU A 23 -5.17 -12.47 1.44
CA LEU A 23 -5.51 -11.48 0.43
C LEU A 23 -4.34 -11.18 -0.51
N ILE A 24 -3.13 -11.07 0.05
CA ILE A 24 -1.91 -10.84 -0.75
C ILE A 24 -1.62 -12.05 -1.63
N TRP A 25 -1.72 -13.25 -1.08
CA TRP A 25 -1.54 -14.48 -1.86
C TRP A 25 -2.54 -14.59 -3.02
N LYS A 26 -3.82 -14.24 -2.78
CA LYS A 26 -4.85 -14.19 -3.83
C LYS A 26 -4.48 -13.17 -4.92
N LEU A 27 -4.05 -11.97 -4.53
CA LEU A 27 -3.65 -10.91 -5.46
C LEU A 27 -2.40 -11.26 -6.28
N GLU A 28 -1.43 -11.97 -5.71
CA GLU A 28 -0.24 -12.41 -6.44
C GLU A 28 -0.56 -13.48 -7.50
N LYS A 29 -1.61 -14.28 -7.27
CA LYS A 29 -2.09 -15.31 -8.21
C LYS A 29 -3.11 -14.79 -9.22
N LEU A 30 -3.72 -13.65 -8.96
CA LEU A 30 -4.71 -13.05 -9.84
C LEU A 30 -4.08 -12.68 -11.21
N PRO A 31 -4.76 -12.93 -12.34
CA PRO A 31 -4.28 -12.48 -13.64
C PRO A 31 -4.14 -10.95 -13.68
N ILE A 32 -3.04 -10.43 -14.23
CA ILE A 32 -2.78 -8.98 -14.37
C ILE A 32 -3.89 -8.28 -15.18
N THR A 33 -4.56 -9.02 -16.06
CA THR A 33 -5.68 -8.55 -16.87
C THR A 33 -6.98 -8.34 -16.08
N ASP A 34 -7.10 -8.87 -14.86
CA ASP A 34 -8.29 -8.68 -14.01
C ASP A 34 -8.23 -7.34 -13.26
N GLU A 35 -8.31 -6.25 -14.02
CA GLU A 35 -8.28 -4.88 -13.50
C GLU A 35 -9.40 -4.62 -12.48
N SER A 36 -10.57 -5.25 -12.64
CA SER A 36 -11.74 -5.02 -11.77
C SER A 36 -11.45 -5.50 -10.34
N SER A 37 -10.95 -6.72 -10.20
CA SER A 37 -10.59 -7.30 -8.91
C SER A 37 -9.48 -6.51 -8.21
N TYR A 38 -8.44 -6.10 -8.95
CA TYR A 38 -7.38 -5.23 -8.41
C TYR A 38 -7.93 -3.89 -7.93
N ARG A 39 -8.77 -3.22 -8.74
CA ARG A 39 -9.36 -1.92 -8.37
C ARG A 39 -10.18 -2.02 -7.10
N ASN A 40 -11.04 -3.03 -6.99
CA ASN A 40 -11.91 -3.19 -5.82
C ASN A 40 -11.07 -3.33 -4.54
N ILE A 41 -10.00 -4.15 -4.59
CA ILE A 41 -9.13 -4.36 -3.44
C ILE A 41 -8.34 -3.09 -3.09
N PHE A 42 -7.78 -2.38 -4.09
CA PHE A 42 -7.07 -1.13 -3.84
C PHE A 42 -7.99 -0.02 -3.31
N GLN A 43 -9.21 0.10 -3.83
CA GLN A 43 -10.20 1.03 -3.29
C GLN A 43 -10.54 0.69 -1.84
N THR A 44 -10.72 -0.59 -1.53
CA THR A 44 -10.98 -1.06 -0.16
C THR A 44 -9.84 -0.67 0.78
N TRP A 45 -8.58 -0.85 0.36
CA TRP A 45 -7.40 -0.42 1.13
C TRP A 45 -7.38 1.08 1.42
N SER A 46 -7.68 1.92 0.41
CA SER A 46 -7.79 3.37 0.60
C SER A 46 -8.90 3.75 1.58
N ILE A 47 -10.07 3.13 1.45
CA ILE A 47 -11.23 3.39 2.31
C ILE A 47 -10.95 2.94 3.75
N ASN A 48 -10.24 1.84 3.95
CA ASN A 48 -9.90 1.34 5.27
C ASN A 48 -9.06 2.35 6.06
N HIS A 49 -8.11 3.04 5.44
CA HIS A 49 -7.37 4.11 6.11
C HIS A 49 -8.30 5.24 6.61
N LEU A 50 -9.22 5.70 5.77
CA LEU A 50 -10.19 6.74 6.14
C LEU A 50 -11.09 6.27 7.29
N ARG A 51 -11.61 5.04 7.21
CA ARG A 51 -12.46 4.45 8.25
C ARG A 51 -11.72 4.26 9.58
N LEU A 52 -10.46 3.82 9.52
CA LEU A 52 -9.64 3.70 10.72
C LEU A 52 -9.41 5.08 11.34
N LYS A 53 -9.05 6.08 10.52
CA LYS A 53 -8.90 7.46 10.99
C LYS A 53 -10.17 7.97 11.67
N GLU A 54 -11.34 7.82 11.04
CA GLU A 54 -12.63 8.19 11.64
C GLU A 54 -12.93 7.44 12.94
N LEU A 55 -12.62 6.14 13.00
CA LEU A 55 -12.78 5.34 14.22
C LEU A 55 -11.94 5.92 15.37
N PHE A 56 -10.69 6.31 15.11
CA PHE A 56 -9.78 6.79 16.15
C PHE A 56 -9.96 8.29 16.48
N ASP A 57 -10.41 9.11 15.53
CA ASP A 57 -10.73 10.52 15.75
C ASP A 57 -11.98 10.69 16.63
N ASN A 58 -12.96 9.77 16.53
CA ASN A 58 -14.22 9.81 17.29
C ASN A 58 -14.15 9.15 18.68
N VAL A 59 -13.01 8.55 19.01
CA VAL A 59 -12.82 7.89 20.31
C VAL A 59 -12.18 8.91 21.25
N GLU A 60 -12.99 9.45 22.16
CA GLU A 60 -12.53 10.33 23.25
C GLU A 60 -11.25 9.76 23.89
N LYS A 61 -10.21 10.60 24.04
CA LYS A 61 -8.91 10.35 24.69
C LYS A 61 -8.84 9.08 25.55
N THR A 62 -8.69 7.93 24.90
CA THR A 62 -8.63 6.61 25.54
C THR A 62 -7.46 5.83 24.95
N LYS A 63 -7.12 4.72 25.59
CA LYS A 63 -6.09 3.72 25.21
C LYS A 63 -6.02 3.38 23.70
N ASN A 64 -7.12 3.57 22.98
CA ASN A 64 -7.19 3.37 21.53
C ASN A 64 -6.40 4.41 20.72
N GLN A 65 -6.27 5.66 21.19
CA GLN A 65 -5.41 6.67 20.55
C GLN A 65 -3.93 6.33 20.70
N GLU A 66 -3.53 5.73 21.83
CA GLU A 66 -2.16 5.23 22.04
C GLU A 66 -1.84 4.06 21.11
N ILE A 67 -2.83 3.21 20.80
CA ILE A 67 -2.70 2.10 19.84
C ILE A 67 -2.65 2.63 18.39
N TRP A 68 -3.43 3.66 18.06
CA TRP A 68 -3.40 4.31 16.74
C TRP A 68 -2.04 4.93 16.42
N GLY A 69 -1.51 5.74 17.33
CA GLY A 69 -0.30 6.54 17.12
C GLY A 69 1.04 5.79 17.14
N GLN A 70 1.03 4.45 17.26
CA GLN A 70 2.25 3.63 17.15
C GLN A 70 2.49 3.22 15.68
N ASP A 71 2.11 1.99 15.34
CA ASP A 71 2.38 1.42 14.03
C ASP A 71 1.14 1.40 13.13
N ILE A 72 -0.07 1.43 13.69
CA ILE A 72 -1.32 1.27 12.94
C ILE A 72 -1.57 2.47 12.02
N GLU A 73 -1.40 3.69 12.54
CA GLU A 73 -1.58 4.90 11.74
C GLU A 73 -0.67 4.89 10.52
N GLN A 74 0.64 4.69 10.72
CA GLN A 74 1.61 4.67 9.63
C GLN A 74 1.39 3.48 8.67
N LEU A 75 1.05 2.28 9.16
CA LEU A 75 0.72 1.14 8.31
C LEU A 75 -0.52 1.41 7.46
N SER A 76 -1.55 2.04 8.03
CA SER A 76 -2.78 2.38 7.30
C SER A 76 -2.52 3.41 6.20
N ILE A 77 -1.70 4.43 6.49
CA ILE A 77 -1.25 5.44 5.51
C ILE A 77 -0.47 4.74 4.40
N ASN A 78 0.46 3.85 4.75
CA ASN A 78 1.29 3.16 3.78
C ASN A 78 0.48 2.23 2.88
N LEU A 79 -0.52 1.54 3.43
CA LEU A 79 -1.45 0.70 2.68
C LEU A 79 -2.28 1.53 1.71
N ALA A 80 -2.77 2.70 2.14
CA ALA A 80 -3.48 3.63 1.27
C ALA A 80 -2.58 4.24 0.19
N ASN A 81 -1.33 4.57 0.48
CA ASN A 81 -0.39 5.04 -0.56
C ASN A 81 -0.08 3.93 -1.57
N THR A 82 0.12 2.70 -1.09
CA THR A 82 0.34 1.52 -1.93
C THR A 82 -0.84 1.28 -2.86
N SER A 83 -2.09 1.42 -2.37
CA SER A 83 -3.28 1.29 -3.20
C SER A 83 -3.41 2.39 -4.26
N GLN A 84 -3.09 3.64 -3.91
CA GLN A 84 -3.11 4.75 -4.88
C GLN A 84 -2.10 4.55 -6.01
N ILE A 85 -0.90 4.04 -5.69
CA ILE A 85 0.09 3.65 -6.71
C ILE A 85 -0.48 2.54 -7.60
N GLY A 86 -1.09 1.51 -6.99
CA GLY A 86 -1.76 0.43 -7.72
C GLY A 86 -2.85 0.93 -8.67
N LEU A 87 -3.72 1.83 -8.21
CA LEU A 87 -4.77 2.42 -9.05
C LEU A 87 -4.20 3.22 -10.22
N ARG A 88 -3.14 4.01 -10.00
CA ARG A 88 -2.43 4.73 -11.07
C ARG A 88 -1.85 3.78 -12.11
N ILE A 89 -1.29 2.65 -11.72
CA ILE A 89 -0.80 1.63 -12.65
C ILE A 89 -1.94 1.06 -13.50
N LEU A 90 -3.09 0.77 -12.89
CA LEU A 90 -4.26 0.28 -13.62
C LEU A 90 -4.82 1.35 -14.58
N ASP A 91 -4.84 2.62 -14.18
CA ASP A 91 -5.22 3.72 -15.06
C ASP A 91 -4.25 3.89 -16.23
N TYR A 92 -2.96 3.59 -16.04
CA TYR A 92 -1.96 3.59 -17.10
C TYR A 92 -2.24 2.46 -18.10
N ASN A 93 -2.40 1.23 -17.62
CA ASN A 93 -2.65 0.05 -18.45
C ASN A 93 -3.93 0.17 -19.26
N SER A 94 -4.98 0.74 -18.66
CA SER A 94 -6.26 1.00 -19.33
C SER A 94 -6.25 2.24 -20.23
N LYS A 95 -5.08 2.89 -20.41
CA LYS A 95 -4.92 4.12 -21.20
C LYS A 95 -5.78 5.30 -20.70
N LYS A 96 -6.31 5.23 -19.47
CA LYS A 96 -7.09 6.30 -18.85
C LYS A 96 -6.23 7.49 -18.43
N ILE A 97 -4.93 7.27 -18.21
CA ILE A 97 -3.94 8.34 -17.96
C ILE A 97 -3.55 9.10 -19.25
N LEU A 98 -3.83 8.56 -20.44
CA LEU A 98 -3.42 9.20 -21.71
C LEU A 98 -4.29 10.39 -22.13
N ASN A 99 -5.32 10.74 -21.36
CA ASN A 99 -5.96 12.05 -21.50
C ASN A 99 -4.99 13.10 -20.95
N SER A 100 -4.50 13.98 -21.83
CA SER A 100 -3.57 15.06 -21.52
C SER A 100 -3.94 15.72 -20.20
N ASP A 101 -3.16 15.42 -19.17
CA ASP A 101 -3.30 15.97 -17.83
C ASP A 101 -3.32 17.51 -17.93
N LYS A 102 -4.48 18.14 -17.70
CA LYS A 102 -4.62 19.62 -17.74
C LYS A 102 -3.72 20.31 -16.71
N ASN A 103 -3.18 19.55 -15.76
CA ASN A 103 -2.29 20.02 -14.70
C ASN A 103 -0.80 19.74 -14.97
N ASN A 104 -0.42 19.17 -16.12
CA ASN A 104 0.96 19.11 -16.60
C ASN A 104 2.03 18.51 -15.65
N THR A 105 1.66 17.69 -14.65
CA THR A 105 2.64 17.14 -13.69
C THR A 105 3.12 15.72 -14.03
N MET A 106 2.35 14.92 -14.78
CA MET A 106 2.75 13.57 -15.20
C MET A 106 3.33 13.46 -16.62
N ASN A 107 3.14 14.46 -17.48
CA ASN A 107 3.50 14.40 -18.91
C ASN A 107 4.98 14.69 -19.22
N SER A 108 5.82 15.01 -18.24
CA SER A 108 7.23 15.37 -18.47
C SER A 108 8.22 14.22 -18.24
N TRP A 109 7.79 13.13 -17.60
CA TRP A 109 8.66 12.00 -17.28
C TRP A 109 8.56 10.92 -18.36
N THR A 110 9.71 10.38 -18.77
CA THR A 110 9.72 9.15 -19.58
C THR A 110 9.08 8.01 -18.78
N LEU A 111 8.53 6.99 -19.46
CA LEU A 111 7.98 5.80 -18.81
C LEU A 111 8.98 5.14 -17.84
N SER A 112 10.26 5.03 -18.21
CA SER A 112 11.30 4.45 -17.35
C SER A 112 11.47 5.21 -16.03
N HIS A 113 11.48 6.55 -16.09
CA HIS A 113 11.55 7.39 -14.90
C HIS A 113 10.31 7.24 -14.02
N TRP A 114 9.11 7.18 -14.64
CA TRP A 114 7.87 6.95 -13.91
C TRP A 114 7.87 5.61 -13.19
N ILE A 115 8.31 4.53 -13.86
CA ILE A 115 8.41 3.19 -13.27
C ILE A 115 9.43 3.18 -12.13
N LEU A 116 10.62 3.75 -12.34
CA LEU A 116 11.66 3.82 -11.31
C LEU A 116 11.16 4.56 -10.05
N TYR A 117 10.54 5.72 -10.23
CA TYR A 117 9.98 6.50 -9.13
C TYR A 117 8.98 5.68 -8.30
N HIS A 118 8.03 5.01 -8.94
CA HIS A 118 7.03 4.21 -8.23
C HIS A 118 7.64 2.97 -7.57
N LYS A 119 8.69 2.36 -8.14
CA LYS A 119 9.45 1.28 -7.47
C LYS A 119 10.10 1.79 -6.19
N THR A 120 10.81 2.91 -6.24
CA THR A 120 11.45 3.49 -5.04
C THR A 120 10.44 3.84 -3.97
N LEU A 121 9.29 4.43 -4.34
CA LEU A 121 8.22 4.70 -3.37
C LEU A 121 7.69 3.42 -2.73
N LEU A 122 7.42 2.38 -3.53
CA LEU A 122 6.94 1.10 -3.02
C LEU A 122 7.93 0.44 -2.07
N GLU A 123 9.24 0.50 -2.37
CA GLU A 123 10.30 0.01 -1.47
C GLU A 123 10.35 0.79 -0.15
N GLN A 124 10.17 2.11 -0.19
CA GLN A 124 10.08 2.93 1.02
C GLN A 124 8.86 2.53 1.85
N LEU A 125 7.68 2.44 1.24
CA LEU A 125 6.43 2.06 1.91
C LEU A 125 6.49 0.66 2.52
N GLU A 126 7.19 -0.29 1.87
CA GLU A 126 7.37 -1.65 2.38
C GLU A 126 8.10 -1.68 3.72
N ASN A 127 9.07 -0.78 3.93
CA ASN A 127 10.04 -0.85 5.02
C ASN A 127 9.95 0.33 6.02
N GLN A 128 9.00 1.24 5.84
CA GLN A 128 8.90 2.47 6.64
C GLN A 128 8.43 2.22 8.08
N VAL A 129 7.68 1.15 8.33
CA VAL A 129 7.26 0.77 9.68
C VAL A 129 8.24 -0.25 10.22
N LYS A 130 8.77 0.02 11.41
CA LYS A 130 9.78 -0.83 12.04
C LYS A 130 9.19 -2.22 12.31
N GLU A 131 9.97 -3.28 12.11
CA GLU A 131 9.58 -4.68 12.38
C GLU A 131 8.43 -5.25 11.52
N VAL A 132 7.79 -4.43 10.68
CA VAL A 132 6.69 -4.85 9.80
C VAL A 132 7.04 -4.57 8.35
N ARG A 133 6.98 -5.59 7.50
CA ARG A 133 7.08 -5.42 6.04
C ARG A 133 5.69 -5.39 5.42
N LEU A 134 5.35 -4.32 4.71
CA LEU A 134 4.04 -4.17 4.10
C LEU A 134 3.91 -5.06 2.84
N ALA A 135 3.39 -6.28 3.03
CA ALA A 135 3.24 -7.27 1.95
C ALA A 135 2.36 -6.80 0.77
N ALA A 136 1.49 -5.79 0.98
CA ALA A 136 0.67 -5.16 -0.05
C ALA A 136 1.47 -4.58 -1.23
N VAL A 137 2.75 -4.28 -1.02
CA VAL A 137 3.65 -3.78 -2.06
C VAL A 137 3.89 -4.81 -3.18
N ARG A 138 3.93 -6.12 -2.87
CA ARG A 138 4.26 -7.18 -3.84
C ARG A 138 3.30 -7.25 -5.03
N PRO A 139 1.96 -7.35 -4.85
CA PRO A 139 1.05 -7.36 -5.99
C PRO A 139 1.08 -6.06 -6.79
N VAL A 140 1.36 -4.92 -6.16
CA VAL A 140 1.51 -3.63 -6.86
C VAL A 140 2.79 -3.60 -7.70
N LEU A 141 3.92 -4.08 -7.17
CA LEU A 141 5.16 -4.24 -7.93
C LEU A 141 4.98 -5.19 -9.12
N ARG A 142 4.20 -6.28 -8.95
CA ARG A 142 3.88 -7.20 -10.05
C ARG A 142 3.12 -6.50 -11.17
N LEU A 143 2.11 -5.68 -10.85
CA LEU A 143 1.41 -4.84 -11.83
C LEU A 143 2.35 -3.80 -12.47
N LEU A 144 3.22 -3.16 -11.69
CA LEU A 144 4.15 -2.15 -12.21
C LEU A 144 5.14 -2.77 -13.20
N ASN A 145 5.66 -3.96 -12.89
CA ASN A 145 6.59 -4.69 -13.75
C ASN A 145 5.94 -5.21 -15.03
N SER A 146 4.61 -5.39 -15.06
CA SER A 146 3.91 -5.84 -16.26
C SER A 146 3.78 -4.75 -17.33
N ILE A 147 4.01 -3.48 -16.98
CA ILE A 147 3.94 -2.35 -17.92
C ILE A 147 4.95 -2.51 -19.09
N HIS A 148 5.99 -3.32 -18.92
CA HIS A 148 6.97 -3.61 -19.98
C HIS A 148 6.58 -4.74 -20.93
N ILE A 149 5.53 -5.50 -20.64
CA ILE A 149 5.19 -6.75 -21.37
C ILE A 149 4.21 -6.51 -22.54
N ILE A 150 3.79 -5.27 -22.77
CA ILE A 150 2.84 -4.91 -23.84
C ILE A 150 3.53 -3.94 -24.81
N SER A 151 4.46 -4.47 -25.61
CA SER A 151 5.01 -3.81 -26.81
C SER A 151 4.85 -4.73 -28.01
#